data_AF-A0A2V4B656-F1
#
_entry.id   AF-A0A2V4B656-F1
#
_cell.length_a   1.000
_cell.length_b   1.000
_cell.length_c   1.000
_cell.angle_alpha   90.00
_cell.angle_beta   90.00
_cell.angle_gamma   90.00
#
_symmetry.space_group_name_H-M   'P 1'
#
loop_
_entity.id
_entity.type
_entity.pdbx_description
1 polymer ?
#
loop_
_entity_poly.entity_id
_entity_poly.type
_entity_poly.pdbx_seq_one_letter_code
_entity_poly.pdbx_strand_id
1 'polypeptide(L)'
;MLKGFKDFLMRGNVVELAVAVVIGTAFTAIVTAFTEGLIQPLINAIGGSDAANGLGFNLLSGNDSTFLDFGNVINAAINFVIIAAVVYFAFVLPLQKLQDRRKRGEEPGPAEPTDVELLTEIRDLLREQRVRD
;
A
#
# COMPACT_ATOMS: atom_id res chain seq x y z
N MET A 1 8.94 -5.26 33.58
CA MET A 1 9.39 -4.79 32.24
C MET A 1 9.03 -5.80 31.15
N LEU A 2 9.68 -6.97 31.07
CA LEU A 2 9.41 -7.99 30.03
C LEU A 2 7.95 -8.49 29.96
N LYS A 3 7.28 -8.66 31.12
CA LYS A 3 5.87 -9.08 31.16
C LYS A 3 4.93 -8.01 30.57
N GLY A 4 5.11 -6.73 30.94
CA GLY A 4 4.36 -5.61 30.38
C GLY A 4 4.66 -5.33 28.90
N PHE A 5 5.88 -5.62 28.44
CA PHE A 5 6.21 -5.57 27.01
C PHE A 5 5.52 -6.69 26.22
N LYS A 6 5.49 -7.92 26.76
CA LYS A 6 4.72 -9.02 26.18
C LYS A 6 3.23 -8.67 26.12
N ASP A 7 2.66 -8.14 27.19
CA ASP A 7 1.23 -7.77 27.25
C ASP A 7 0.89 -6.62 26.28
N PHE A 8 1.83 -5.72 26.01
CA PHE A 8 1.71 -4.70 24.98
C PHE A 8 1.76 -5.28 23.56
N LEU A 9 2.69 -6.20 23.28
CA LEU A 9 2.78 -6.91 22.00
C LEU A 9 1.57 -7.82 21.75
N MET A 10 1.03 -8.46 22.79
CA MET A 10 -0.15 -9.32 22.66
C MET A 10 -1.43 -8.52 22.36
N ARG A 11 -1.38 -7.18 22.35
CA ARG A 11 -2.46 -6.33 21.87
C ARG A 11 -2.49 -6.47 20.33
N GLY A 12 -3.40 -7.29 19.81
CA GLY A 12 -3.42 -7.75 18.41
C GLY A 12 -3.18 -6.67 17.35
N ASN A 13 -3.76 -5.49 17.53
CA ASN A 13 -3.58 -4.34 16.63
C ASN A 13 -2.10 -3.92 16.46
N VAL A 14 -1.25 -4.06 17.49
CA VAL A 14 0.17 -3.67 17.42
C VAL A 14 0.97 -4.65 16.55
N VAL A 15 0.70 -5.94 16.68
CA VAL A 15 1.40 -6.98 15.90
C VAL A 15 0.99 -6.91 14.43
N GLU A 16 -0.29 -6.76 14.14
CA GLU A 16 -0.78 -6.62 12.76
C GLU A 16 -0.17 -5.40 12.08
N LEU A 17 -0.15 -4.24 12.75
CA LEU A 17 0.49 -3.03 12.23
C LEU A 17 2.00 -3.20 12.05
N ALA A 18 2.69 -3.83 13.02
CA ALA A 18 4.13 -4.07 12.92
C ALA A 18 4.47 -4.98 11.73
N VAL A 19 3.72 -6.06 11.53
CA VAL A 19 3.89 -6.98 10.40
C VAL A 19 3.62 -6.27 9.09
N ALA A 20 2.54 -5.48 9.00
CA ALA A 20 2.21 -4.71 7.79
C ALA A 20 3.34 -3.76 7.38
N VAL A 21 3.90 -3.01 8.35
CA VAL A 21 5.01 -2.07 8.09
C VAL A 21 6.27 -2.80 7.65
N VAL A 22 6.66 -3.89 8.33
CA VAL A 22 7.88 -4.65 8.01
C VAL A 22 7.79 -5.28 6.62
N ILE A 23 6.64 -5.88 6.26
CA ILE A 23 6.44 -6.47 4.94
C ILE A 23 6.43 -5.36 3.87
N GLY A 24 5.75 -4.24 4.13
CA GLY A 24 5.67 -3.13 3.18
C GLY A 24 7.04 -2.51 2.86
N THR A 25 7.87 -2.29 3.87
CA THR A 25 9.23 -1.74 3.68
C THR A 25 10.16 -2.73 2.98
N ALA A 26 10.14 -4.00 3.39
CA ALA A 26 10.95 -5.04 2.77
C ALA A 26 10.58 -5.23 1.28
N PHE A 27 9.30 -5.23 0.96
CA PHE A 27 8.83 -5.36 -0.42
C PHE A 27 9.23 -4.15 -1.28
N THR A 28 9.02 -2.94 -0.75
CA THR A 28 9.44 -1.70 -1.42
C THR A 28 10.93 -1.72 -1.72
N ALA A 29 11.77 -2.19 -0.77
CA ALA A 29 13.21 -2.29 -0.96
C ALA A 29 13.58 -3.25 -2.12
N ILE A 30 12.87 -4.38 -2.26
CA ILE A 30 13.10 -5.32 -3.38
C ILE A 30 12.78 -4.67 -4.72
N VAL A 31 11.65 -3.97 -4.82
CA VAL A 31 11.25 -3.32 -6.07
C VAL A 31 12.18 -2.16 -6.41
N THR A 32 12.56 -1.35 -5.41
CA THR A 32 13.56 -0.28 -5.60
C THR A 32 14.89 -0.83 -6.07
N ALA A 33 15.41 -1.90 -5.45
CA ALA A 33 16.66 -2.52 -5.88
C ALA A 33 16.58 -3.05 -7.32
N PHE A 34 15.41 -3.57 -7.74
CA PHE A 34 15.17 -3.96 -9.12
C PHE A 34 15.18 -2.76 -10.07
N THR A 35 14.47 -1.68 -9.72
CA THR A 35 14.41 -0.48 -10.56
C THR A 35 15.79 0.18 -10.68
N GLU A 36 16.48 0.40 -9.57
CA GLU A 36 17.81 1.01 -9.54
C GLU A 36 18.87 0.11 -10.21
N GLY A 37 18.77 -1.21 -10.05
CA GLY A 37 19.74 -2.15 -10.59
C GLY A 37 19.58 -2.43 -12.09
N LEU A 38 18.35 -2.38 -12.62
CA LEU A 38 18.06 -2.80 -14.00
C LEU A 38 17.44 -1.69 -14.84
N ILE A 39 16.50 -0.94 -14.30
CA ILE A 39 15.73 0.04 -15.08
C ILE A 39 16.49 1.36 -15.20
N GLN A 40 17.06 1.84 -14.10
CA GLN A 40 17.83 3.08 -14.07
C GLN A 40 19.03 3.08 -15.02
N PRO A 41 19.87 2.02 -15.13
CA PRO A 41 20.94 1.95 -16.12
C PRO A 41 20.42 2.00 -17.56
N LEU A 42 19.26 1.39 -17.85
CA LEU A 42 18.66 1.42 -19.18
C LEU A 42 18.16 2.81 -19.55
N ILE A 43 17.54 3.53 -18.60
CA ILE A 43 17.10 4.92 -18.80
C ILE A 43 18.32 5.82 -18.99
N ASN A 44 19.32 5.68 -18.13
CA ASN A 44 20.55 6.46 -18.22
C ASN A 44 21.30 6.20 -19.54
N ALA A 45 21.26 4.97 -20.07
CA ALA A 45 21.83 4.65 -21.37
C ALA A 45 21.12 5.34 -22.54
N ILE A 46 19.80 5.54 -22.45
CA ILE A 46 19.01 6.28 -23.45
C ILE A 46 19.26 7.79 -23.35
N GLY A 47 19.57 8.30 -22.16
CA GLY A 47 19.92 9.70 -21.90
C GLY A 47 21.27 10.16 -22.45
N GLY A 48 22.07 9.27 -23.03
CA GLY A 48 23.41 9.56 -23.53
C GLY A 48 24.52 9.38 -22.48
N SER A 49 25.76 9.26 -22.95
CA SER A 49 26.95 8.77 -22.21
C SER A 49 27.40 9.57 -20.98
N ASP A 50 26.69 10.62 -20.58
CA ASP A 50 26.91 11.33 -19.33
C ASP A 50 25.87 10.91 -18.29
N ALA A 51 26.00 9.66 -17.83
CA ALA A 51 25.14 9.03 -16.81
C ALA A 51 25.27 9.64 -15.40
N ALA A 52 25.79 10.86 -15.30
CA ALA A 52 25.75 11.72 -14.11
C ALA A 52 25.13 13.11 -14.40
N ASN A 53 24.94 13.50 -15.67
CA ASN A 53 24.53 14.86 -16.07
C ASN A 53 23.48 14.94 -17.20
N GLY A 54 22.99 13.82 -17.75
CA GLY A 54 22.26 13.78 -19.04
C GLY A 54 21.00 14.64 -19.18
N LEU A 55 20.40 15.13 -18.09
CA LEU A 55 19.31 16.12 -18.13
C LEU A 55 19.49 17.22 -17.08
N GLY A 56 20.68 17.31 -16.48
CA GLY A 56 20.94 18.24 -15.40
C GLY A 56 21.55 19.55 -15.89
N PHE A 57 20.96 20.67 -15.51
CA PHE A 57 21.54 21.99 -15.81
C PHE A 57 21.81 22.76 -14.50
N ASN A 58 22.92 23.49 -14.49
CA ASN A 58 23.23 24.43 -13.41
C ASN A 58 22.47 25.73 -13.66
N LEU A 59 21.63 26.21 -12.71
CA LEU A 59 21.01 27.54 -12.90
C LEU A 59 22.02 28.69 -12.80
N LEU A 60 23.14 28.50 -12.09
CA LEU A 60 24.27 29.43 -12.03
C LEU A 60 25.54 28.72 -12.51
N SER A 61 26.19 29.26 -13.55
CA SER A 61 27.45 28.73 -14.07
C SER A 61 28.54 28.78 -12.99
N GLY A 62 29.03 27.61 -12.57
CA GLY A 62 30.14 27.48 -11.61
C GLY A 62 29.73 27.26 -10.15
N ASN A 63 28.45 27.02 -9.84
CA ASN A 63 28.02 26.61 -8.51
C ASN A 63 27.38 25.22 -8.54
N ASP A 64 28.12 24.21 -8.08
CA ASP A 64 27.66 22.82 -7.97
C ASP A 64 26.44 22.66 -7.03
N SER A 65 26.17 23.63 -6.15
CA SER A 65 24.97 23.63 -5.29
C SER A 65 23.70 24.04 -6.03
N THR A 66 23.79 24.46 -7.29
CA THR A 66 22.65 24.87 -8.13
C THR A 66 22.41 23.90 -9.29
N PHE A 67 22.95 22.68 -9.20
CA PHE A 67 22.72 21.63 -10.17
C PHE A 67 21.32 21.02 -10.01
N LEU A 68 20.49 21.14 -11.05
CA LEU A 68 19.17 20.50 -11.08
C LEU A 68 19.27 19.16 -11.79
N ASP A 69 19.20 18.05 -11.06
CA ASP A 69 19.22 16.69 -11.63
C ASP A 69 17.82 16.21 -12.05
N PHE A 70 17.38 16.58 -13.26
CA PHE A 70 16.11 16.10 -13.82
C PHE A 70 16.13 14.59 -14.12
N GLY A 71 17.31 14.00 -14.34
CA GLY A 71 17.45 12.57 -14.58
C GLY A 71 17.01 11.76 -13.36
N ASN A 72 17.47 12.17 -12.18
CA ASN A 72 17.05 11.54 -10.93
C ASN A 72 15.55 11.69 -10.64
N VAL A 73 14.96 12.85 -10.97
CA VAL A 73 13.50 13.05 -10.81
C VAL A 73 12.70 12.10 -11.71
N ILE A 74 13.12 11.93 -12.97
CA ILE A 74 12.48 10.99 -13.91
C ILE A 74 12.65 9.55 -13.43
N ASN A 75 13.86 9.19 -12.97
CA ASN A 75 14.13 7.86 -12.40
C ASN A 75 13.24 7.58 -11.19
N ALA A 76 13.11 8.53 -10.27
CA ALA A 76 12.23 8.42 -9.10
C ALA A 76 10.75 8.27 -9.49
N ALA A 77 10.29 9.05 -10.47
CA ALA A 77 8.92 8.94 -10.99
C ALA A 77 8.65 7.56 -11.62
N ILE A 78 9.59 7.04 -12.41
CA ILE A 78 9.48 5.71 -13.01
C ILE A 78 9.49 4.62 -11.93
N ASN A 79 10.37 4.73 -10.93
CA ASN A 79 10.39 3.80 -9.80
C ASN A 79 9.05 3.77 -9.07
N PHE A 80 8.48 4.93 -8.79
CA PHE A 80 7.15 5.03 -8.18
C PHE A 80 6.08 4.33 -9.01
N VAL A 81 6.05 4.55 -10.33
CA VAL A 81 5.09 3.89 -11.22
C VAL A 81 5.27 2.37 -11.23
N ILE A 82 6.51 1.88 -11.23
CA ILE A 82 6.80 0.44 -11.19
C ILE A 82 6.33 -0.16 -9.86
N ILE A 83 6.64 0.45 -8.72
CA ILE A 83 6.18 0.00 -7.41
C ILE A 83 4.64 -0.06 -7.38
N ALA A 84 3.98 1.02 -7.81
CA ALA A 84 2.52 1.08 -7.87
C ALA A 84 1.93 0.00 -8.77
N ALA A 85 2.52 -0.23 -9.96
CA ALA A 85 2.09 -1.26 -10.88
C ALA A 85 2.25 -2.67 -10.28
N VAL A 86 3.40 -2.98 -9.68
CA VAL A 86 3.64 -4.28 -9.06
C VAL A 86 2.67 -4.50 -7.90
N VAL A 87 2.48 -3.51 -7.02
CA VAL A 87 1.52 -3.61 -5.90
C VAL A 87 0.10 -3.85 -6.42
N TYR A 88 -0.31 -3.11 -7.46
CA TYR A 88 -1.62 -3.26 -8.05
C TYR A 88 -1.83 -4.65 -8.68
N PHE A 89 -0.91 -5.12 -9.51
CA PHE A 89 -1.05 -6.40 -10.20
C PHE A 89 -0.83 -7.61 -9.29
N ALA A 90 0.08 -7.54 -8.32
CA ALA A 90 0.42 -8.66 -7.44
C ALA A 90 -0.54 -8.81 -6.25
N PHE A 91 -1.11 -7.71 -5.75
CA PHE A 91 -1.98 -7.74 -4.57
C PHE A 91 -3.40 -7.29 -4.90
N VAL A 92 -3.58 -6.07 -5.41
CA VAL A 92 -4.91 -5.47 -5.56
C VAL A 92 -5.78 -6.25 -6.54
N LEU A 93 -5.29 -6.53 -7.74
CA LEU A 93 -6.00 -7.24 -8.79
C LEU A 93 -6.43 -8.67 -8.37
N PRO A 94 -5.55 -9.53 -7.81
CA PRO A 94 -5.96 -10.86 -7.36
C PRO A 94 -6.91 -10.81 -6.16
N LEU A 95 -6.71 -9.89 -5.21
CA LEU A 95 -7.64 -9.70 -4.10
C LEU A 95 -9.03 -9.28 -4.60
N GLN A 96 -9.11 -8.31 -5.51
CA GLN A 96 -10.37 -7.90 -6.14
C GLN A 96 -11.02 -9.07 -6.89
N LYS A 97 -10.24 -9.82 -7.68
CA LYS A 97 -10.75 -10.98 -8.42
C LYS A 97 -11.24 -12.11 -7.50
N LEU A 98 -10.59 -12.33 -6.36
CA LEU A 98 -11.04 -13.30 -5.36
C LEU A 98 -12.32 -12.83 -4.66
N GLN A 99 -12.41 -11.56 -4.29
CA GLN A 99 -13.61 -10.97 -3.71
C GLN A 99 -14.79 -11.04 -4.68
N ASP A 100 -14.58 -10.72 -5.96
CA ASP A 100 -15.60 -10.79 -6.99
C ASP A 100 -16.07 -12.22 -7.26
N ARG A 101 -15.18 -13.21 -7.13
CA ARG A 101 -15.54 -14.63 -7.24
C ARG A 101 -16.32 -15.12 -6.03
N ARG A 102 -15.99 -14.63 -4.83
CA ARG A 102 -16.73 -14.94 -3.60
C ARG A 102 -18.16 -14.38 -3.66
N LYS A 103 -18.29 -13.13 -4.11
CA LYS A 103 -19.58 -12.44 -4.37
C LYS A 103 -20.41 -13.03 -5.52
N ARG A 104 -19.83 -13.86 -6.40
CA ARG A 104 -20.55 -14.55 -7.50
C ARG A 104 -20.92 -15.99 -7.16
N GLY A 105 -20.25 -16.61 -6.18
CA GLY A 105 -20.56 -17.96 -5.69
C GLY A 105 -21.51 -17.98 -4.50
N GLU A 106 -21.61 -16.85 -3.80
CA GLU A 106 -22.69 -16.53 -2.88
C GLU A 106 -23.77 -15.80 -3.70
N GLU A 107 -24.92 -16.44 -3.98
CA GLU A 107 -26.16 -15.64 -3.97
C GLU A 107 -26.11 -14.83 -2.67
N PRO A 108 -26.59 -13.57 -2.63
CA PRO A 108 -26.66 -12.84 -1.38
C PRO A 108 -27.62 -13.62 -0.46
N GLY A 109 -27.09 -14.61 0.26
CA GLY A 109 -27.59 -15.00 1.55
C GLY A 109 -27.69 -13.70 2.33
N PRO A 110 -28.78 -13.51 3.11
CA PRO A 110 -29.05 -12.23 3.74
C PRO A 110 -27.75 -11.75 4.37
N ALA A 111 -27.29 -10.56 3.98
CA ALA A 111 -26.13 -9.96 4.59
C ALA A 111 -26.26 -10.20 6.09
N GLU A 112 -25.24 -10.77 6.74
CA GLU A 112 -25.32 -10.96 8.19
C GLU A 112 -25.77 -9.60 8.75
N PRO A 113 -26.95 -9.55 9.39
CA PRO A 113 -27.56 -8.29 9.72
C PRO A 113 -26.54 -7.52 10.54
N THR A 114 -26.26 -6.30 10.08
CA THR A 114 -25.28 -5.45 10.73
C THR A 114 -25.65 -5.32 12.20
N ASP A 115 -24.67 -5.09 13.08
CA ASP A 115 -24.94 -4.93 14.52
C ASP A 115 -26.07 -3.91 14.77
N VAL A 116 -26.18 -2.89 13.92
CA VAL A 116 -27.25 -1.88 13.96
C VAL A 116 -28.61 -2.46 13.57
N GLU A 117 -28.68 -3.30 12.54
CA GLU A 117 -29.92 -4.01 12.15
C GLU A 117 -30.35 -5.00 13.23
N LEU A 118 -29.43 -5.79 13.79
CA LEU A 118 -29.71 -6.68 14.92
C LEU A 118 -30.21 -5.92 16.16
N LEU A 119 -29.58 -4.81 16.52
CA LEU A 119 -30.03 -3.99 17.64
C LEU A 119 -31.40 -3.34 17.38
N THR A 120 -31.71 -3.03 16.11
CA THR A 120 -33.01 -2.54 15.71
C THR A 120 -34.08 -3.62 15.85
N GLU A 121 -33.82 -4.83 15.36
CA GLU A 121 -34.70 -5.98 15.55
C GLU A 121 -34.90 -6.31 17.03
N ILE A 122 -33.84 -6.33 17.84
CA ILE A 122 -33.93 -6.57 19.29
C ILE A 122 -34.79 -5.48 19.96
N ARG A 123 -34.61 -4.21 19.61
CA ARG A 123 -35.43 -3.10 20.14
C ARG A 123 -36.89 -3.30 19.80
N ASP A 124 -37.18 -3.67 18.55
CA ASP A 124 -38.55 -3.80 18.06
C ASP A 124 -39.24 -5.01 18.68
N LEU A 125 -38.53 -6.13 18.84
CA LEU A 125 -38.99 -7.31 19.58
C LEU A 125 -39.27 -6.99 21.06
N LEU A 126 -38.38 -6.25 21.74
CA LEU A 126 -38.59 -5.81 23.12
C LEU A 126 -39.79 -4.87 23.26
N ARG A 127 -40.01 -3.99 22.27
CA ARG A 127 -41.15 -3.08 22.27
C ARG A 127 -42.46 -3.83 22.10
N GLU A 128 -42.51 -4.83 21.21
CA GLU A 128 -43.68 -5.70 21.06
C GLU A 128 -43.97 -6.50 22.33
N GLN A 129 -42.94 -7.01 23.02
CA GLN A 129 -43.10 -7.77 24.25
C GLN A 129 -43.72 -6.90 25.36
N ARG A 130 -43.24 -5.65 25.48
CA ARG A 130 -43.71 -4.68 26.48
C ARG A 130 -45.13 -4.14 26.24
N VAL A 131 -45.68 -4.32 25.05
CA VAL A 131 -47.07 -3.93 24.70
C VAL A 131 -48.04 -5.09 24.95
N ARG A 132 -47.55 -6.33 25.06
CA ARG A 132 -48.35 -7.52 25.37
C ARG A 132 -48.56 -7.75 26.87
N ASP A 133 -47.75 -7.11 27.72
CA ASP A 133 -47.89 -7.05 29.19
C ASP A 133 -48.65 -5.79 29.62
#